data_AF-A0A914C689-F1
#
_entry.id   AF-A0A914C689-F1
#
_cell.length_a   1.000
_cell.length_b   1.000
_cell.length_c   1.000
_cell.angle_alpha   90.00
_cell.angle_beta   90.00
_cell.angle_gamma   90.00
#
_symmetry.space_group_name_H-M   'P 1'
#
loop_
_entity.id
_entity.type
_entity.pdbx_description
1 polymer ?
#
loop_
_entity_poly.entity_id
_entity_poly.type
_entity_poly.pdbx_seq_one_letter_code
_entity_poly.pdbx_strand_id
1 'polypeptide(L)'
;MSFSYVINTEEIPVPADFKRISGHLNEYTKAMINTEEDAEKAKSKMTIPLGAESRVTSANVHNIFRFLEVYKENDKDAYEADLDMLEKNSEEKRINTLPAWAKDFFDGIEKEELFTTMNAANYLIVRPFVRYSTLYVARKIEDMSVVEMRVYLNSPADFSEEEWNELKREPCWNELMRKEGLIPESEAVLATEAQ
;
A
#
# COMPACT_ATOMS: atom_id res chain seq x y z
N MET A 1 5.58 22.55 -17.06
CA MET A 1 4.38 21.71 -17.22
C MET A 1 3.78 21.48 -15.84
N SER A 2 2.62 22.08 -15.59
CA SER A 2 1.85 21.86 -14.35
C SER A 2 0.82 20.76 -14.58
N PHE A 3 0.57 19.92 -13.58
CA PHE A 3 -0.43 18.84 -13.64
C PHE A 3 -1.56 19.10 -12.65
N SER A 4 -2.76 18.64 -12.99
CA SER A 4 -3.88 18.65 -12.07
C SER A 4 -4.75 17.42 -12.27
N TYR A 5 -5.19 16.80 -11.17
CA TYR A 5 -6.21 15.76 -11.22
C TYR A 5 -7.58 16.41 -11.22
N VAL A 6 -8.50 15.85 -12.01
CA VAL A 6 -9.91 16.27 -11.99
C VAL A 6 -10.74 15.12 -11.43
N ILE A 7 -11.33 15.32 -10.26
CA ILE A 7 -12.14 14.33 -9.52
C ILE A 7 -13.51 14.94 -9.26
N ASN A 8 -14.58 14.37 -9.82
CA ASN A 8 -15.96 14.84 -9.57
C ASN A 8 -16.13 16.37 -9.70
N THR A 9 -15.50 16.99 -10.70
CA THR A 9 -15.45 18.45 -10.99
C THR A 9 -14.49 19.28 -10.14
N GLU A 10 -13.88 18.71 -9.10
CA GLU A 10 -12.80 19.34 -8.35
C GLU A 10 -11.47 19.19 -9.10
N GLU A 11 -10.74 20.30 -9.23
CA GLU A 11 -9.41 20.30 -9.79
C GLU A 11 -8.35 20.39 -8.67
N ILE A 12 -7.54 19.34 -8.54
CA ILE A 12 -6.50 19.23 -7.52
C ILE A 12 -5.14 19.44 -8.19
N PRO A 13 -4.40 20.51 -7.85
CA PRO A 13 -3.08 20.73 -8.40
C PRO A 13 -2.11 19.66 -7.88
N VAL A 14 -1.35 19.06 -8.80
CA VAL A 14 -0.37 18.04 -8.49
C VAL A 14 0.96 18.71 -8.11
N PRO A 15 1.56 18.39 -6.95
CA PRO A 15 2.88 18.90 -6.58
C PRO A 15 3.94 18.53 -7.62
N ALA A 16 4.92 19.41 -7.87
CA ALA A 16 5.91 19.20 -8.92
C ALA A 16 6.70 17.88 -8.78
N ASP A 17 7.07 17.53 -7.54
CA ASP A 17 7.81 16.31 -7.23
C ASP A 17 6.96 15.04 -7.41
N PHE A 18 5.64 15.16 -7.29
CA PHE A 18 4.72 14.03 -7.39
C PHE A 18 4.74 13.37 -8.76
N LYS A 19 5.05 14.13 -9.82
CA LYS A 19 5.22 13.59 -11.18
C LYS A 19 6.26 12.46 -11.20
N ARG A 20 7.39 12.66 -10.52
CA ARG A 20 8.49 11.69 -10.50
C ARG A 20 8.11 10.42 -9.73
N ILE A 21 7.22 10.56 -8.74
CA ILE A 21 6.78 9.47 -7.86
C ILE A 21 5.66 8.63 -8.46
N SER A 22 4.67 9.26 -9.09
CA SER A 22 3.53 8.53 -9.64
C SER A 22 3.89 7.86 -10.96
N GLY A 23 3.97 6.52 -10.93
CA GLY A 23 4.10 5.74 -12.16
C GLY A 23 2.97 6.02 -13.14
N HIS A 24 1.74 6.22 -12.64
CA HIS A 24 0.59 6.58 -13.47
C HIS A 24 0.82 7.89 -14.24
N LEU A 25 1.32 8.95 -13.58
CA LEU A 25 1.61 10.21 -14.25
C LEU A 25 2.72 10.10 -15.28
N ASN A 26 3.74 9.32 -14.98
CA ASN A 26 4.84 9.07 -15.91
C ASN A 26 4.34 8.38 -17.18
N GLU A 27 3.56 7.31 -17.05
CA GLU A 27 2.97 6.61 -18.19
C GLU A 27 1.95 7.47 -18.95
N TYR A 28 1.11 8.21 -18.24
CA TYR A 28 0.15 9.13 -18.86
C TYR A 28 0.84 10.24 -19.65
N THR A 29 1.94 10.79 -19.12
CA THR A 29 2.75 11.79 -19.82
C THR A 29 3.37 11.22 -21.09
N LYS A 30 3.93 10.00 -21.03
CA LYS A 30 4.50 9.31 -22.20
C LYS A 30 3.44 9.06 -23.28
N ALA A 31 2.26 8.61 -22.87
CA ALA A 31 1.18 8.29 -23.80
C ALA A 31 0.62 9.53 -24.52
N MET A 32 0.63 10.69 -23.85
CA MET A 32 0.06 11.93 -24.39
C MET A 32 1.06 12.79 -25.16
N ILE A 33 2.37 12.61 -24.96
CA ILE A 33 3.41 13.36 -25.65
C ILE A 33 4.08 12.44 -26.66
N ASN A 34 3.44 12.27 -27.82
CA ASN A 34 3.99 11.47 -28.93
C ASN A 34 4.53 12.35 -30.07
N THR A 35 4.16 13.64 -30.11
CA THR A 35 4.56 14.58 -31.18
C THR A 35 5.14 15.88 -30.61
N GLU A 36 5.85 16.64 -31.44
CA GLU A 36 6.34 17.99 -31.10
C GLU A 36 5.20 18.97 -30.80
N GLU A 37 4.03 18.80 -31.43
CA GLU A 37 2.84 19.63 -31.17
C GLU A 37 2.23 19.32 -29.79
N ASP A 38 2.19 18.05 -29.40
CA ASP A 38 1.74 17.63 -28.06
C ASP A 38 2.68 18.16 -26.98
N ALA A 39 3.99 18.16 -27.26
CA ALA A 39 4.99 18.72 -26.36
C ALA A 39 4.79 20.23 -26.15
N GLU A 40 4.45 20.99 -27.19
CA GLU A 40 4.11 22.42 -27.08
C GLU A 40 2.83 22.66 -26.26
N LYS A 41 1.75 21.90 -26.51
CA LYS A 41 0.50 21.99 -25.71
C LYS A 41 0.73 21.67 -24.25
N ALA A 42 1.54 20.66 -23.96
CA ALA A 42 1.85 20.23 -22.61
C ALA A 42 2.72 21.24 -21.82
N LYS A 43 3.35 22.24 -22.47
CA LYS A 43 4.16 23.24 -21.74
C LYS A 43 3.35 24.06 -20.73
N SER A 44 2.05 24.23 -20.95
CA SER A 44 1.19 25.12 -20.13
C SER A 44 0.58 24.44 -18.90
N LYS A 45 -0.39 23.54 -19.07
CA LYS A 45 -1.11 22.84 -18.01
C LYS A 45 -1.74 21.55 -18.56
N MET A 46 -1.67 20.47 -17.79
CA MET A 46 -2.19 19.16 -18.17
C MET A 46 -3.16 18.64 -17.11
N THR A 47 -4.41 18.45 -17.50
CA THR A 47 -5.48 17.96 -16.62
C THR A 47 -5.72 16.48 -16.85
N ILE A 48 -5.83 15.72 -15.78
CA ILE A 48 -5.94 14.26 -15.80
C ILE A 48 -7.27 13.88 -15.16
N PRO A 49 -8.27 13.45 -15.95
CA PRO A 49 -9.54 13.04 -15.40
C PRO A 49 -9.38 11.71 -14.68
N LEU A 50 -9.66 11.68 -13.38
CA LEU A 50 -9.85 10.45 -12.62
C LEU A 50 -11.35 10.15 -12.63
N GLY A 51 -11.76 9.31 -13.58
CA GLY A 51 -13.17 8.97 -13.78
C GLY A 51 -13.79 8.25 -12.58
N ALA A 52 -15.13 8.16 -12.56
CA ALA A 52 -15.87 7.47 -11.51
C ALA A 52 -15.41 6.01 -11.29
N GLU A 53 -14.94 5.36 -12.36
CA GLU A 53 -14.40 4.00 -12.36
C GLU A 53 -13.12 3.87 -11.51
N SER A 54 -12.34 4.94 -11.37
CA SER A 54 -11.10 4.92 -10.58
C SER A 54 -11.38 4.74 -9.08
N ARG A 55 -12.58 5.13 -8.62
CA ARG A 55 -12.96 5.21 -7.20
C ARG A 55 -11.98 6.03 -6.34
N VAL A 56 -11.10 6.82 -6.96
CA VAL A 56 -10.18 7.72 -6.27
C VAL A 56 -10.93 8.98 -5.87
N THR A 57 -10.86 9.33 -4.59
CA THR A 57 -11.46 10.56 -4.07
C THR A 57 -10.40 11.63 -3.82
N SER A 58 -10.82 12.89 -3.71
CA SER A 58 -9.94 14.01 -3.35
C SER A 58 -9.22 13.78 -2.03
N ALA A 59 -9.93 13.21 -1.03
CA ALA A 59 -9.36 12.85 0.26
C ALA A 59 -8.18 11.85 0.11
N ASN A 60 -8.33 10.84 -0.74
CA ASN A 60 -7.26 9.88 -0.98
C ASN A 60 -6.02 10.57 -1.59
N VAL A 61 -6.21 11.44 -2.57
CA VAL A 61 -5.10 12.18 -3.20
C VAL A 61 -4.40 13.10 -2.21
N HIS A 62 -5.17 13.82 -1.38
CA HIS A 62 -4.60 14.68 -0.34
C HIS A 62 -3.82 13.89 0.71
N ASN A 63 -4.30 12.72 1.15
CA ASN A 63 -3.56 11.87 2.08
C ASN A 63 -2.25 11.36 1.47
N ILE A 64 -2.26 10.99 0.18
CA ILE A 64 -1.06 10.58 -0.53
C ILE A 64 -0.06 11.75 -0.61
N PHE A 65 -0.51 12.96 -0.93
CA PHE A 65 0.37 14.14 -0.99
C PHE A 65 0.98 14.45 0.39
N ARG A 66 0.14 14.49 1.43
CA ARG A 66 0.57 14.70 2.81
C ARG A 66 1.58 13.64 3.25
N PHE A 67 1.37 12.37 2.90
CA PHE A 67 2.34 11.31 3.18
C PHE A 67 3.71 11.59 2.55
N LEU A 68 3.73 12.01 1.29
CA LEU A 68 4.99 12.24 0.57
C LEU A 68 5.75 13.46 1.09
N GLU A 69 5.04 14.48 1.56
CA GLU A 69 5.63 15.62 2.27
C GLU A 69 6.30 15.16 3.57
N VAL A 70 5.58 14.44 4.42
CA VAL A 70 6.11 13.90 5.67
C VAL A 70 7.28 12.95 5.42
N TYR A 71 7.18 12.08 4.41
CA TYR A 71 8.24 11.14 4.04
C TYR A 71 9.51 11.89 3.61
N LYS A 72 9.39 12.89 2.74
CA LYS A 72 10.50 13.72 2.28
C LYS A 72 11.18 14.48 3.42
N GLU A 73 10.40 14.98 4.38
CA GLU A 73 10.93 15.73 5.52
C GLU A 73 11.65 14.84 6.53
N ASN A 74 11.16 13.63 6.76
CA ASN A 74 11.68 12.73 7.81
C ASN A 74 12.77 11.78 7.30
N ASP A 75 12.77 11.44 6.01
CA ASP A 75 13.74 10.52 5.42
C ASP A 75 14.05 10.90 3.96
N LYS A 76 14.76 12.03 3.82
CA LYS A 76 15.11 12.59 2.51
C LYS A 76 15.95 11.63 1.66
N ASP A 77 16.88 10.90 2.29
CA ASP A 77 17.77 9.99 1.57
C ASP A 77 17.00 8.78 1.01
N ALA A 78 16.07 8.21 1.79
CA ALA A 78 15.20 7.14 1.28
C ALA A 78 14.21 7.67 0.22
N TYR A 79 13.69 8.89 0.41
CA TYR A 79 12.82 9.54 -0.57
C TYR A 79 13.51 9.72 -1.93
N GLU A 80 14.71 10.29 -1.96
CA GLU A 80 15.49 10.46 -3.20
C GLU A 80 15.91 9.10 -3.78
N ALA A 81 16.21 8.11 -2.95
CA ALA A 81 16.50 6.75 -3.42
C ALA A 81 15.29 6.10 -4.10
N ASP A 82 14.07 6.29 -3.58
CA ASP A 82 12.85 5.81 -4.23
C ASP A 82 12.59 6.52 -5.57
N LEU A 83 12.86 7.83 -5.65
CA LEU A 83 12.78 8.58 -6.91
C LEU A 83 13.70 7.99 -7.98
N ASP A 84 14.96 7.76 -7.62
CA ASP A 84 15.95 7.13 -8.50
C ASP A 84 15.54 5.73 -8.95
N MET A 85 14.96 4.93 -8.05
CA MET A 85 14.46 3.58 -8.37
C MET A 85 13.28 3.61 -9.34
N LEU A 86 12.34 4.53 -9.14
CA LEU A 86 11.18 4.71 -10.01
C LEU A 86 11.61 5.17 -11.42
N GLU A 87 12.55 6.11 -11.51
CA GLU A 87 13.10 6.57 -12.79
C GLU A 87 13.82 5.44 -13.55
N LYS A 88 14.55 4.58 -12.84
CA LYS A 88 15.26 3.42 -13.42
C LYS A 88 14.35 2.20 -13.61
N ASN A 89 13.09 2.27 -13.18
CA ASN A 89 12.17 1.14 -13.09
C ASN A 89 12.81 -0.11 -12.46
N SER A 90 13.56 0.08 -11.37
CA SER A 90 14.22 -1.00 -10.65
C SER A 90 13.27 -1.65 -9.63
N GLU A 91 13.67 -2.83 -9.15
CA GLU A 91 12.96 -3.53 -8.07
C GLU A 91 12.96 -2.71 -6.78
N GLU A 92 11.85 -2.80 -6.04
CA GLU A 92 11.71 -2.15 -4.75
C GLU A 92 12.58 -2.81 -3.68
N LYS A 93 13.24 -2.00 -2.87
CA LYS A 93 13.86 -2.52 -1.65
C LYS A 93 12.79 -2.89 -0.65
N ARG A 94 12.89 -4.13 -0.13
CA ARG A 94 12.07 -4.58 0.99
C ARG A 94 12.39 -3.74 2.22
N ILE A 95 11.37 -3.12 2.80
CA ILE A 95 11.45 -2.51 4.13
C ILE A 95 10.94 -3.52 5.17
N ASN A 96 11.72 -3.72 6.23
CA ASN A 96 11.35 -4.66 7.30
C ASN A 96 10.94 -3.94 8.59
N THR A 97 11.33 -2.67 8.74
CA THR A 97 11.08 -1.87 9.94
C THR A 97 10.22 -0.68 9.56
N LEU A 98 9.15 -0.46 10.32
CA LEU A 98 8.31 0.71 10.16
C LEU A 98 8.88 1.85 11.03
N PRO A 99 9.34 2.96 10.43
CA PRO A 99 9.85 4.09 11.21
C PRO A 99 8.72 4.78 11.98
N ALA A 100 9.06 5.42 13.10
CA ALA A 100 8.08 6.06 13.98
C ALA A 100 7.22 7.11 13.27
N TRP A 101 7.81 7.95 12.42
CA TRP A 101 7.08 8.97 11.65
C TRP A 101 6.00 8.35 10.75
N ALA A 102 6.27 7.18 10.17
CA ALA A 102 5.32 6.50 9.30
C ALA A 102 4.20 5.89 10.13
N LYS A 103 4.53 5.30 11.28
CA LYS A 103 3.54 4.80 12.23
C LYS A 103 2.60 5.92 12.69
N ASP A 104 3.15 7.04 13.13
CA ASP A 104 2.38 8.20 13.62
C ASP A 104 1.49 8.79 12.52
N PHE A 105 1.98 8.82 11.27
CA PHE A 105 1.20 9.23 10.12
C PHE A 105 -0.02 8.33 9.91
N PHE A 106 0.16 7.01 9.86
CA PHE A 106 -0.94 6.07 9.60
C PHE A 106 -1.88 5.91 10.80
N ASP A 107 -1.41 6.07 12.03
CA ASP A 107 -2.26 6.09 13.22
C ASP A 107 -3.22 7.30 13.21
N GLY A 108 -2.88 8.38 12.50
CA GLY A 108 -3.73 9.55 12.31
C GLY A 108 -4.79 9.42 11.20
N ILE A 109 -4.92 8.26 10.55
CA ILE A 109 -5.88 8.01 9.46
C ILE A 109 -6.86 6.93 9.91
N GLU A 110 -8.16 7.18 9.70
CA GLU A 110 -9.22 6.19 9.99
C GLU A 110 -9.07 4.94 9.12
N LYS A 111 -9.49 3.79 9.64
CA LYS A 111 -9.24 2.48 9.00
C LYS A 111 -9.77 2.43 7.56
N GLU A 112 -11.03 2.78 7.37
CA GLU A 112 -11.70 2.78 6.06
C GLU A 112 -11.03 3.77 5.09
N GLU A 113 -10.61 4.93 5.59
CA GLU A 113 -9.89 5.93 4.82
C GLU A 113 -8.49 5.44 4.42
N LEU A 114 -7.80 4.74 5.32
CA LEU A 114 -6.51 4.11 5.02
C LEU A 114 -6.65 3.09 3.89
N PHE A 115 -7.58 2.14 3.98
CA PHE A 115 -7.76 1.11 2.94
C PHE A 115 -8.17 1.69 1.59
N THR A 116 -9.06 2.68 1.57
CA THR A 116 -9.42 3.37 0.31
C THR A 116 -8.24 4.15 -0.27
N THR A 117 -7.43 4.78 0.59
CA THR A 117 -6.21 5.49 0.16
C THR A 117 -5.13 4.53 -0.32
N MET A 118 -4.97 3.36 0.29
CA MET A 118 -4.07 2.29 -0.19
C MET A 118 -4.43 1.84 -1.61
N ASN A 119 -5.72 1.63 -1.87
CA ASN A 119 -6.21 1.27 -3.20
C ASN A 119 -5.97 2.39 -4.22
N ALA A 120 -6.22 3.64 -3.83
CA ALA A 120 -5.95 4.80 -4.68
C ALA A 120 -4.44 4.95 -4.98
N ALA A 121 -3.57 4.78 -3.98
CA ALA A 121 -2.13 4.82 -4.14
C ALA A 121 -1.63 3.71 -5.07
N ASN A 122 -2.21 2.51 -4.99
CA ASN A 122 -1.91 1.41 -5.90
C ASN A 122 -2.34 1.75 -7.34
N TYR A 123 -3.54 2.31 -7.53
CA TYR A 123 -4.01 2.77 -8.85
C TYR A 123 -3.11 3.85 -9.45
N LEU A 124 -2.67 4.82 -8.63
CA LEU A 124 -1.77 5.91 -9.04
C LEU A 124 -0.29 5.49 -9.12
N ILE A 125 0.01 4.22 -8.79
CA ILE A 125 1.36 3.64 -8.77
C ILE A 125 2.31 4.47 -7.90
N VAL A 126 1.90 4.76 -6.66
CA VAL A 126 2.70 5.45 -5.65
C VAL A 126 3.31 4.40 -4.72
N ARG A 127 4.38 3.76 -5.20
CA ARG A 127 5.03 2.61 -4.56
C ARG A 127 5.39 2.85 -3.07
N PRO A 128 5.99 3.99 -2.68
CA PRO A 128 6.34 4.21 -1.28
C PRO A 128 5.14 4.19 -0.35
N PHE A 129 4.02 4.84 -0.74
CA PHE A 129 2.81 4.84 0.08
C PHE A 129 2.31 3.42 0.31
N VAL A 130 2.14 2.65 -0.77
CA VAL A 130 1.66 1.24 -0.72
C VAL A 130 2.58 0.39 0.15
N ARG A 131 3.90 0.54 -0.01
CA ARG A 131 4.89 -0.23 0.75
C ARG A 131 4.82 0.06 2.25
N TYR A 132 4.82 1.34 2.64
CA TYR A 132 4.76 1.75 4.04
C TYR A 132 3.40 1.45 4.69
N SER A 133 2.29 1.67 3.98
CA SER A 133 0.95 1.37 4.50
C SER A 133 0.72 -0.13 4.66
N THR A 134 1.25 -0.95 3.74
CA THR A 134 1.15 -2.42 3.82
C THR A 134 1.94 -2.93 5.03
N LEU A 135 3.15 -2.41 5.24
CA LEU A 135 3.94 -2.75 6.42
C LEU A 135 3.23 -2.32 7.72
N TYR A 136 2.63 -1.14 7.75
CA TYR A 136 1.84 -0.68 8.90
C TYR A 136 0.68 -1.62 9.22
N VAL A 137 -0.12 -1.99 8.21
CA VAL A 137 -1.23 -2.94 8.40
C VAL A 137 -0.71 -4.31 8.84
N ALA A 138 0.40 -4.79 8.26
CA ALA A 138 1.02 -6.05 8.65
C ALA A 138 1.45 -6.07 10.13
N ARG A 139 2.07 -4.99 10.62
CA ARG A 139 2.42 -4.84 12.04
C ARG A 139 1.20 -4.75 12.95
N LYS A 140 0.12 -4.15 12.47
CA LYS A 140 -1.12 -4.01 13.24
C LYS A 140 -1.83 -5.34 13.44
N ILE A 141 -1.80 -6.22 12.44
CA ILE A 141 -2.45 -7.55 12.52
C ILE A 141 -1.57 -8.62 13.18
N GLU A 142 -0.26 -8.39 13.31
CA GLU A 142 0.70 -9.33 13.92
C GLU A 142 0.31 -9.68 15.37
N ASP A 143 -0.17 -8.70 16.13
CA ASP A 143 -0.57 -8.86 17.53
C ASP A 143 -2.07 -9.21 17.71
N MET A 144 -2.84 -9.32 16.62
CA MET A 144 -4.28 -9.61 16.67
C MET A 144 -4.55 -11.12 16.67
N SER A 145 -5.60 -11.55 17.38
CA SER A 145 -6.14 -12.89 17.18
C SER A 145 -6.75 -13.03 15.77
N VAL A 146 -6.89 -14.27 15.29
CA VAL A 146 -7.51 -14.55 13.97
C VAL A 146 -8.91 -13.93 13.86
N VAL A 147 -9.67 -13.92 14.96
CA VAL A 147 -11.03 -13.35 14.99
C VAL A 147 -10.98 -11.82 14.88
N GLU A 148 -10.10 -11.17 15.65
CA GLU A 148 -9.93 -9.72 15.58
C GLU A 148 -9.40 -9.27 14.22
N MET A 149 -8.43 -10.00 13.64
CA MET A 149 -7.92 -9.76 12.30
C MET A 149 -9.02 -9.84 11.24
N ARG A 150 -9.92 -10.83 11.34
CA ARG A 150 -11.08 -10.96 10.44
C ARG A 150 -12.02 -9.76 10.53
N VAL A 151 -12.35 -9.33 11.75
CA VAL A 151 -13.19 -8.14 11.96
C VAL A 151 -12.48 -6.89 11.42
N TYR A 152 -11.19 -6.75 11.69
CA TYR A 152 -10.39 -5.60 11.25
C TYR A 152 -10.38 -5.49 9.73
N LEU A 153 -10.06 -6.60 9.04
CA LEU A 153 -9.98 -6.69 7.58
C LEU A 153 -11.34 -6.84 6.88
N ASN A 154 -12.44 -6.86 7.65
CA ASN A 154 -13.79 -7.14 7.13
C ASN A 154 -13.86 -8.45 6.31
N SER A 155 -13.18 -9.48 6.80
CA SER A 155 -13.10 -10.80 6.18
C SER A 155 -14.01 -11.79 6.91
N PRO A 156 -15.03 -12.37 6.24
CA PRO A 156 -15.95 -13.32 6.88
C PRO A 156 -15.23 -14.63 7.24
N ALA A 157 -15.74 -15.35 8.24
CA ALA A 157 -15.32 -16.72 8.50
C ALA A 157 -15.79 -17.63 7.35
N ASP A 158 -14.82 -18.28 6.71
CA ASP A 158 -14.98 -19.13 5.53
C ASP A 158 -14.97 -20.63 5.85
N PHE A 159 -14.64 -20.99 7.10
CA PHE A 159 -14.63 -22.36 7.60
C PHE A 159 -15.56 -22.50 8.81
N SER A 160 -16.23 -23.65 8.88
CA SER A 160 -16.89 -24.13 10.10
C SER A 160 -15.86 -24.43 11.20
N GLU A 161 -16.33 -24.57 12.44
CA GLU A 161 -15.46 -24.91 13.58
C GLU A 161 -14.81 -26.29 13.43
N GLU A 162 -15.52 -27.23 12.79
CA GLU A 162 -15.02 -28.57 12.47
C GLU A 162 -13.91 -28.52 11.42
N GLU A 163 -14.11 -27.81 10.31
CA GLU A 163 -13.08 -27.60 9.29
C GLU A 163 -11.86 -26.87 9.85
N TRP A 164 -12.06 -25.89 10.74
CA TRP A 164 -10.95 -25.22 11.45
C TRP A 164 -10.11 -26.18 12.29
N ASN A 165 -10.76 -27.11 12.99
CA ASN A 165 -10.09 -28.09 13.83
C ASN A 165 -9.36 -29.15 12.99
N GLU A 166 -9.89 -29.49 11.81
CA GLU A 166 -9.20 -30.35 10.85
C GLU A 166 -7.97 -29.64 10.25
N LEU A 167 -8.10 -28.38 9.84
CA LEU A 167 -7.00 -27.59 9.29
C LEU A 167 -5.83 -27.45 10.30
N LYS A 168 -6.15 -27.24 11.58
CA LYS A 168 -5.15 -27.21 12.66
C LYS A 168 -4.42 -28.53 12.88
N ARG A 169 -5.05 -29.66 12.52
CA ARG A 169 -4.43 -30.99 12.62
C ARG A 169 -3.57 -31.31 11.40
N GLU A 170 -3.68 -30.55 10.31
CA GLU A 170 -2.88 -30.81 9.12
C GLU A 170 -1.37 -30.71 9.41
N PRO A 171 -0.56 -31.66 8.91
CA PRO A 171 0.88 -31.67 9.15
C PRO A 171 1.59 -30.39 8.68
N CYS A 172 1.13 -29.81 7.56
CA CYS A 172 1.68 -28.59 7.00
C CYS A 172 1.49 -27.38 7.93
N TRP A 173 0.34 -27.30 8.62
CA TRP A 173 0.04 -26.25 9.58
C TRP A 173 0.89 -26.42 10.85
N ASN A 174 1.02 -27.65 11.33
CA ASN A 174 1.87 -27.98 12.48
C ASN A 174 3.36 -27.72 12.19
N GLU A 175 3.84 -28.00 10.98
CA GLU A 175 5.22 -27.73 10.57
C GLU A 175 5.50 -26.22 10.43
N LEU A 176 4.57 -25.45 9.87
CA LEU A 176 4.62 -23.99 9.81
C LEU A 176 4.68 -23.37 11.21
N MET A 177 3.78 -23.77 12.10
CA MET A 177 3.72 -23.23 13.46
C MET A 177 4.95 -23.62 14.31
N ARG A 178 5.55 -24.79 14.06
CA ARG A 178 6.85 -25.19 14.64
C ARG A 178 7.99 -24.32 14.14
N LYS A 179 8.04 -24.03 12.84
CA LYS A 179 9.09 -23.20 12.24
C LYS A 179 9.07 -21.77 12.77
N GLU A 180 7.88 -21.24 13.04
CA GLU A 180 7.68 -19.88 13.59
C GLU A 180 7.70 -19.84 15.13
N GLY A 181 7.91 -20.97 15.82
CA GLY A 181 8.07 -21.04 17.27
C GLY A 181 6.79 -20.79 18.08
N LEU A 182 5.61 -20.98 17.47
CA LEU A 182 4.31 -20.67 18.06
C LEU A 182 3.66 -21.87 18.79
N ILE A 183 4.23 -23.07 18.68
CA ILE A 183 3.82 -24.26 19.45
C ILE A 183 5.00 -24.71 20.33
N PRO A 184 4.84 -24.78 21.66
CA PRO A 184 5.85 -25.35 22.55
C PRO A 184 6.11 -26.82 22.21
N GLU A 185 7.37 -27.26 22.16
CA GLU A 185 7.76 -28.66 21.87
C GLU A 185 7.04 -29.69 22.77
N SER A 186 6.56 -29.27 23.95
CA SER A 186 5.86 -30.13 24.92
C SER A 186 4.46 -30.58 24.50
N GLU A 187 3.79 -29.90 23.56
CA GLU A 187 2.47 -30.31 23.05
C GLU A 187 2.57 -31.23 21.81
N ALA A 188 3.79 -31.49 21.32
CA ALA A 188 4.03 -32.24 20.08
C ALA A 188 3.82 -33.77 20.19
N VAL A 189 3.55 -34.31 21.38
CA VAL A 189 3.58 -35.78 21.62
C VAL A 189 2.26 -36.48 21.32
N LEU A 190 1.13 -35.78 21.16
CA LEU A 190 -0.17 -36.45 21.02
C LEU A 190 -0.57 -36.82 19.57
N ALA A 191 0.21 -36.44 18.55
CA ALA A 191 -0.11 -36.74 17.16
C ALA A 191 0.69 -37.91 16.55
N THR A 192 1.61 -38.53 17.31
CA THR A 192 2.49 -39.60 16.79
C THR A 192 2.14 -41.01 17.28
N GLU A 193 1.16 -41.18 18.18
CA GLU A 193 0.80 -42.51 18.74
C GLU A 193 -0.49 -43.12 18.17
N ALA A 194 -0.91 -42.72 16.96
CA ALA A 194 -2.06 -43.32 16.27
C ALA A 194 -1.70 -43.85 14.87
N GLN A 195 -0.66 -44.69 14.80
CA GLN A 195 -0.37 -45.56 13.66
C GLN A 195 -0.31 -47.02 14.08
#